data_AF-A0A5K1G8S1-F1
#
_entry.id   AF-A0A5K1G8S1-F1
#
_cell.length_a   1.000
_cell.length_b   1.000
_cell.length_c   1.000
_cell.angle_alpha   90.00
_cell.angle_beta   90.00
_cell.angle_gamma   90.00
#
_symmetry.space_group_name_H-M   'P 1'
#
loop_
_entity.id
_entity.type
_entity.pdbx_description
1 polymer ?
#
loop_
_entity_poly.entity_id
_entity_poly.type
_entity_poly.pdbx_seq_one_letter_code
_entity_poly.pdbx_strand_id
1 'polypeptide(L)'
;VRNGRKSLAMQLDEKLVDTAYAVPAKVVDPIMENIDSFISEGVHDCRSVSQQMSFSILGATLFGDAFLVWAKARMYEELLMTIAKDACFWASYKIPPFWKKSFWRYQHLCKRLKQLTQDILLESKHQAGVMNPTEKCSDNIASNINVFDSFDSTSRPENAFTRSEDRAGLMEESYANIMGVMFHGCLATAGLIGSVLARLVMHPEVQEK
;
A
#
# COMPACT_ATOMS: atom_id res chain seq x y z
N VAL A 1 -7.35 3.79 -17.91
CA VAL A 1 -8.05 2.80 -17.04
C VAL A 1 -7.79 1.35 -17.40
N ARG A 2 -8.22 0.83 -18.58
CA ARG A 2 -8.07 -0.62 -18.90
C ARG A 2 -6.61 -1.11 -18.93
N ASN A 3 -5.70 -0.32 -19.49
CA ASN A 3 -4.27 -0.68 -19.54
C ASN A 3 -3.60 -0.59 -18.15
N GLY A 4 -3.93 0.43 -17.36
CA GLY A 4 -3.46 0.56 -15.97
C GLY A 4 -3.90 -0.62 -15.09
N ARG A 5 -5.16 -1.05 -15.20
CA ARG A 5 -5.66 -2.24 -14.48
C ARG A 5 -4.92 -3.53 -14.84
N LYS A 6 -4.61 -3.73 -16.13
CA LYS A 6 -3.86 -4.91 -16.61
C LYS A 6 -2.42 -4.91 -16.09
N SER A 7 -1.74 -3.76 -16.14
CA SER A 7 -0.37 -3.61 -15.62
C SER A 7 -0.31 -3.87 -14.11
N LEU A 8 -1.26 -3.29 -13.36
CA LEU A 8 -1.34 -3.49 -11.92
C LEU A 8 -1.64 -4.95 -11.55
N ALA A 9 -2.53 -5.61 -12.30
CA ALA A 9 -2.82 -7.03 -12.09
C ALA A 9 -1.57 -7.90 -12.27
N MET A 10 -0.82 -7.70 -13.36
CA MET A 10 0.41 -8.45 -13.62
C MET A 10 1.47 -8.25 -12.51
N GLN A 11 1.61 -7.02 -12.01
CA GLN A 11 2.54 -6.71 -10.92
C GLN A 11 2.12 -7.35 -9.58
N LEU A 12 0.82 -7.31 -9.27
CA LEU A 12 0.30 -7.94 -8.06
C LEU A 12 0.38 -9.46 -8.14
N ASP A 13 0.11 -10.06 -9.31
CA ASP A 13 0.22 -11.50 -9.51
C ASP A 13 1.67 -11.97 -9.31
N GLU A 14 2.67 -11.25 -9.83
CA GLU A 14 4.09 -11.54 -9.60
C GLU A 14 4.46 -11.46 -8.11
N LYS A 15 4.09 -10.35 -7.46
CA LYS A 15 4.30 -10.16 -6.01
C LYS A 15 3.61 -11.23 -5.16
N LEU A 16 2.41 -11.66 -5.55
CA LEU A 16 1.69 -12.71 -4.83
C LEU A 16 2.32 -14.08 -5.06
N VAL A 17 2.80 -14.41 -6.27
CA VAL A 17 3.50 -15.68 -6.50
C VAL A 17 4.75 -15.79 -5.64
N ASP A 18 5.53 -14.71 -5.51
CA ASP A 18 6.77 -14.71 -4.73
C ASP A 18 6.53 -14.67 -3.21
N THR A 19 5.39 -14.14 -2.76
CA THR A 19 5.19 -13.80 -1.34
C THR A 19 3.93 -14.38 -0.66
N ALA A 20 3.00 -14.99 -1.41
CA ALA A 20 1.68 -15.43 -0.89
C ALA A 20 1.76 -16.46 0.24
N TYR A 21 2.81 -17.28 0.29
CA TYR A 21 2.98 -18.29 1.34
C TYR A 21 3.89 -17.83 2.50
N ALA A 22 4.74 -16.81 2.30
CA ALA A 22 5.74 -16.38 3.28
C ALA A 22 5.33 -15.14 4.09
N VAL A 23 4.59 -14.20 3.49
CA VAL A 23 4.13 -12.97 4.16
C VAL A 23 3.16 -13.25 5.31
N PRO A 24 2.16 -14.14 5.17
CA PRO A 24 1.23 -14.38 6.28
C PRO A 24 1.92 -14.84 7.55
N ALA A 25 2.92 -15.73 7.47
CA ALA A 25 3.59 -16.28 8.65
C ALA A 25 4.43 -15.22 9.40
N LYS A 26 5.22 -14.40 8.69
CA LYS A 26 6.09 -13.38 9.31
C LYS A 26 5.34 -12.14 9.77
N VAL A 27 4.18 -11.87 9.17
CA VAL A 27 3.29 -10.77 9.56
C VAL A 27 2.47 -11.13 10.80
N VAL A 28 2.24 -12.42 11.05
CA VAL A 28 1.45 -12.88 12.21
C VAL A 28 2.14 -12.58 13.53
N ASP A 29 3.45 -12.81 13.70
CA ASP A 29 4.11 -12.59 15.00
C ASP A 29 4.06 -11.13 15.47
N PRO A 30 4.41 -10.12 14.64
CA PRO A 30 4.29 -8.71 15.03
C PRO A 30 2.84 -8.28 15.26
N ILE A 31 1.89 -8.86 14.51
CA ILE A 31 0.46 -8.61 14.75
C ILE A 31 0.06 -9.20 16.09
N MET A 32 0.51 -10.41 16.43
CA MET A 32 0.15 -11.09 17.67
C MET A 32 0.73 -10.36 18.89
N GLU A 33 1.98 -9.89 18.80
CA GLU A 33 2.59 -9.03 19.83
C GLU A 33 1.80 -7.72 20.04
N ASN A 34 1.34 -7.11 18.93
CA ASN A 34 0.47 -5.94 19.01
C ASN A 34 -0.91 -6.30 19.58
N ILE A 35 -1.49 -7.45 19.23
CA ILE A 35 -2.75 -7.98 19.79
C ILE A 35 -2.61 -8.20 21.29
N ASP A 36 -1.50 -8.77 21.77
CA ASP A 36 -1.26 -8.96 23.20
C ASP A 36 -1.17 -7.63 23.94
N SER A 37 -0.53 -6.62 23.33
CA SER A 37 -0.57 -5.24 23.81
C SER A 37 -2.01 -4.70 23.83
N PHE A 38 -2.82 -4.92 22.78
CA PHE A 38 -4.21 -4.47 22.73
C PHE A 38 -5.13 -5.19 23.73
N ILE A 39 -4.89 -6.48 23.99
CA ILE A 39 -5.58 -7.27 25.01
C ILE A 39 -5.27 -6.70 26.39
N SER A 40 -4.02 -6.29 26.64
CA SER A 40 -3.61 -5.68 27.91
C SER A 40 -4.21 -4.29 28.16
N GLU A 41 -4.56 -3.54 27.11
CA GLU A 41 -5.17 -2.21 27.17
C GLU A 41 -6.72 -2.21 27.27
N GLY A 42 -7.33 -3.40 27.18
CA GLY A 42 -8.64 -3.67 27.78
C GLY A 42 -9.90 -3.43 26.96
N VAL A 43 -9.91 -2.77 25.80
CA VAL A 43 -11.12 -2.71 24.93
C VAL A 43 -10.77 -2.42 23.47
N HIS A 44 -10.78 -3.42 22.58
CA HIS A 44 -10.84 -3.16 21.12
C HIS A 44 -11.75 -4.12 20.34
N ASP A 45 -12.56 -3.55 19.45
CA ASP A 45 -13.49 -4.20 18.51
C ASP A 45 -12.72 -4.98 17.43
N CYS A 46 -13.26 -6.14 17.00
CA CYS A 46 -12.75 -6.97 15.90
C CYS A 46 -12.43 -6.15 14.64
N ARG A 47 -13.12 -5.02 14.44
CA ARG A 47 -12.85 -4.05 13.38
C ARG A 47 -11.44 -3.47 13.41
N SER A 48 -10.94 -3.04 14.57
CA SER A 48 -9.62 -2.41 14.67
C SER A 48 -8.52 -3.43 14.43
N VAL A 49 -8.67 -4.62 15.01
CA VAL A 49 -7.74 -5.74 14.78
C VAL A 49 -7.71 -6.11 13.30
N SER A 50 -8.87 -6.28 12.67
CA SER A 50 -8.91 -6.65 11.25
C SER A 50 -8.35 -5.56 10.33
N GLN A 51 -8.52 -4.28 10.67
CA GLN A 51 -7.90 -3.16 9.96
C GLN A 51 -6.38 -3.20 10.03
N GLN A 52 -5.82 -3.37 11.22
CA GLN A 52 -4.37 -3.45 11.39
C GLN A 52 -3.79 -4.69 10.68
N MET A 53 -4.44 -5.85 10.81
CA MET A 53 -4.03 -7.06 10.09
C MET A 53 -4.02 -6.83 8.57
N SER A 54 -5.08 -6.22 8.04
CA SER A 54 -5.17 -5.91 6.61
C SER A 54 -4.06 -4.98 6.14
N PHE A 55 -3.71 -3.98 6.97
CA PHE A 55 -2.69 -3.00 6.68
C PHE A 55 -1.30 -3.63 6.67
N SER A 56 -0.98 -4.42 7.68
CA SER A 56 0.29 -5.14 7.78
C SER A 56 0.48 -6.14 6.64
N ILE A 57 -0.54 -6.93 6.30
CA ILE A 57 -0.46 -7.93 5.21
C ILE A 57 -0.20 -7.23 3.87
N LEU A 58 -0.99 -6.21 3.54
CA LEU A 58 -0.85 -5.49 2.27
C LEU A 58 0.44 -4.68 2.20
N GLY A 59 0.80 -4.02 3.30
CA GLY A 59 2.04 -3.27 3.42
C GLY A 59 3.28 -4.16 3.21
N ALA A 60 3.34 -5.30 3.90
CA ALA A 60 4.43 -6.26 3.73
C ALA A 60 4.47 -6.85 2.30
N THR A 61 3.30 -7.13 1.71
CA THR A 61 3.23 -7.63 0.33
C THR A 61 3.74 -6.61 -0.69
N LEU A 62 3.38 -5.33 -0.53
CA LEU A 62 3.76 -4.29 -1.48
C LEU A 62 5.21 -3.80 -1.28
N PHE A 63 5.60 -3.57 -0.03
CA PHE A 63 6.84 -2.87 0.33
C PHE A 63 7.91 -3.77 0.96
N GLY A 64 7.59 -5.04 1.26
CA GLY A 64 8.49 -6.01 1.90
C GLY A 64 8.35 -6.03 3.43
N ASP A 65 8.86 -7.09 4.07
CA ASP A 65 8.69 -7.38 5.52
C ASP A 65 9.18 -6.23 6.43
N ALA A 66 10.25 -5.53 6.03
CA ALA A 66 10.80 -4.42 6.80
C ALA A 66 9.82 -3.24 6.96
N PHE A 67 8.80 -3.16 6.12
CA PHE A 67 7.72 -2.17 6.26
C PHE A 67 7.10 -2.19 7.66
N LEU A 68 6.95 -3.37 8.27
CA LEU A 68 6.25 -3.54 9.55
C LEU A 68 6.96 -2.83 10.72
N VAL A 69 8.26 -2.59 10.62
CA VAL A 69 9.06 -1.96 11.68
C VAL A 69 9.33 -0.47 11.43
N TRP A 70 8.91 0.07 10.28
CA TRP A 70 9.17 1.47 9.96
C TRP A 70 8.21 2.40 10.70
N ALA A 71 8.74 3.42 11.38
CA ALA A 71 7.93 4.47 11.98
C ALA A 71 7.01 5.17 10.95
N LYS A 72 7.45 5.22 9.68
CA LYS A 72 6.65 5.74 8.56
C LYS A 72 5.42 4.88 8.26
N ALA A 73 5.47 3.56 8.47
CA ALA A 73 4.33 2.68 8.23
C ALA A 73 3.17 2.99 9.19
N ARG A 74 3.45 3.21 10.47
CA ARG A 74 2.42 3.64 11.44
C ARG A 74 1.80 4.99 11.07
N MET A 75 2.63 5.99 10.74
CA MET A 75 2.12 7.29 10.28
C MET A 75 1.28 7.16 9.00
N TYR A 76 1.63 6.21 8.13
CA TYR A 76 0.91 5.94 6.89
C TYR A 76 -0.45 5.35 7.18
N GLU A 77 -0.53 4.37 8.08
CA GLU A 77 -1.79 3.76 8.52
C GLU A 77 -2.76 4.80 9.09
N GLU A 78 -2.31 5.56 10.08
CA GLU A 78 -3.14 6.57 10.75
C GLU A 78 -3.68 7.61 9.76
N LEU A 79 -2.83 8.05 8.82
CA LEU A 79 -3.21 9.01 7.79
C LEU A 79 -4.17 8.40 6.76
N LEU A 80 -3.92 7.17 6.31
CA LEU A 80 -4.78 6.43 5.39
C LEU A 80 -6.19 6.26 5.98
N MET A 81 -6.28 5.83 7.24
CA MET A 81 -7.56 5.63 7.93
C MET A 81 -8.28 6.95 8.19
N THR A 82 -7.56 8.03 8.47
CA THR A 82 -8.14 9.37 8.62
C THR A 82 -8.75 9.86 7.31
N ILE A 83 -8.03 9.71 6.20
CA ILE A 83 -8.54 10.04 4.87
C ILE A 83 -9.75 9.18 4.53
N ALA A 84 -9.73 7.89 4.89
CA ALA A 84 -10.80 6.96 4.58
C ALA A 84 -12.15 7.33 5.17
N LYS A 85 -12.14 7.85 6.41
CA LYS A 85 -13.36 8.30 7.10
C LYS A 85 -14.11 9.39 6.34
N ASP A 86 -13.38 10.32 5.74
CA ASP A 86 -13.98 11.49 5.07
C ASP A 86 -14.10 11.33 3.55
N ALA A 87 -13.46 10.31 2.96
CA ALA A 87 -13.35 10.16 1.51
C ALA A 87 -14.71 10.11 0.80
N CYS A 88 -15.69 9.36 1.34
CA CYS A 88 -17.02 9.26 0.75
C CYS A 88 -17.77 10.59 0.78
N PHE A 89 -17.63 11.35 1.87
CA PHE A 89 -18.23 12.68 2.01
C PHE A 89 -17.68 13.63 0.96
N TRP A 90 -16.36 13.69 0.78
CA TRP A 90 -15.76 14.56 -0.23
C TRP A 90 -16.04 14.10 -1.66
N ALA A 91 -16.11 12.79 -1.90
CA ALA A 91 -16.48 12.22 -3.20
C ALA A 91 -17.95 12.48 -3.59
N SER A 92 -18.82 12.80 -2.63
CA SER A 92 -20.22 13.12 -2.90
C SER A 92 -20.44 14.48 -3.60
N TYR A 93 -19.44 15.37 -3.55
CA TYR A 93 -19.52 16.67 -4.22
C TYR A 93 -19.28 16.51 -5.72
N LYS A 94 -20.23 16.99 -6.53
CA LYS A 94 -20.06 17.08 -7.99
C LYS A 94 -18.93 18.03 -8.39
N ILE A 95 -18.71 19.08 -7.60
CA ILE A 95 -17.67 20.09 -7.81
C ILE A 95 -16.86 20.18 -6.51
N PRO A 96 -15.51 20.09 -6.57
CA PRO A 96 -14.66 20.20 -5.38
C PRO A 96 -15.00 21.46 -4.57
N PRO A 97 -15.35 21.33 -3.27
CA PRO A 97 -15.82 22.45 -2.47
C PRO A 97 -14.65 23.30 -1.94
N PHE A 98 -13.93 23.98 -2.85
CA PHE A 98 -12.74 24.79 -2.55
C PHE A 98 -13.02 25.97 -1.60
N TRP A 99 -14.28 26.33 -1.38
CA TRP A 99 -14.65 27.34 -0.39
C TRP A 99 -14.67 26.80 1.05
N LYS A 100 -14.60 25.47 1.25
CA LYS A 100 -14.62 24.86 2.59
C LYS A 100 -13.20 24.67 3.13
N LYS A 101 -12.89 25.26 4.29
CA LYS A 101 -11.62 25.07 4.99
C LYS A 101 -11.31 23.58 5.28
N SER A 102 -12.34 22.81 5.63
CA SER A 102 -12.20 21.36 5.87
C SER A 102 -11.81 20.58 4.61
N PHE A 103 -12.21 21.03 3.41
CA PHE A 103 -11.77 20.42 2.16
C PHE A 103 -10.27 20.63 1.94
N TRP A 104 -9.76 21.83 2.21
CA TRP A 104 -8.31 22.09 2.14
C TRP A 104 -7.51 21.28 3.15
N ARG A 105 -8.05 21.07 4.36
CA ARG A 105 -7.45 20.16 5.33
C ARG A 105 -7.39 18.73 4.78
N TYR A 106 -8.47 18.24 4.19
CA TYR A 106 -8.50 16.92 3.55
C TYR A 106 -7.48 16.82 2.40
N GLN A 107 -7.43 17.81 1.51
CA GLN A 107 -6.44 17.87 0.43
C GLN A 107 -5.00 17.86 0.95
N HIS A 108 -4.72 18.57 2.04
CA HIS A 108 -3.42 18.55 2.69
C HIS A 108 -3.07 17.15 3.23
N LEU A 109 -4.03 16.44 3.83
CA LEU A 109 -3.84 15.05 4.26
C LEU A 109 -3.54 14.14 3.07
N CYS A 110 -4.30 14.24 1.97
CA CYS A 110 -4.03 13.46 0.75
C CYS A 110 -2.63 13.74 0.18
N LYS A 111 -2.19 15.01 0.17
CA LYS A 111 -0.84 15.38 -0.27
C LYS A 111 0.23 14.77 0.64
N ARG A 112 0.04 14.81 1.95
CA ARG A 112 0.95 14.19 2.92
C ARG A 112 1.01 12.68 2.75
N LEU A 113 -0.12 12.03 2.46
CA LEU A 113 -0.17 10.59 2.21
C LEU A 113 0.64 10.25 0.95
N LYS A 114 0.48 11.01 -0.13
CA LYS A 114 1.26 10.85 -1.37
C LYS A 114 2.76 10.97 -1.11
N GLN A 115 3.19 11.96 -0.34
CA GLN A 115 4.61 12.12 0.03
C GLN A 115 5.12 10.92 0.83
N LEU A 116 4.33 10.44 1.80
CA LEU A 116 4.72 9.29 2.61
C LEU A 116 4.78 7.99 1.79
N THR A 117 3.89 7.80 0.81
CA THR A 117 3.97 6.69 -0.17
C THR A 117 5.31 6.74 -0.92
N GLN A 118 5.73 7.92 -1.35
CA GLN A 118 7.00 8.10 -2.06
C GLN A 118 8.18 7.75 -1.16
N ASP A 119 8.20 8.23 0.08
CA ASP A 119 9.28 7.97 1.04
C ASP A 119 9.41 6.47 1.35
N ILE A 120 8.29 5.78 1.56
CA ILE A 120 8.25 4.33 1.82
C ILE A 120 8.76 3.55 0.61
N LEU A 121 8.39 3.96 -0.61
CA LEU A 121 8.87 3.31 -1.83
C LEU A 121 10.37 3.52 -2.08
N LEU A 122 10.91 4.68 -1.69
CA LEU A 122 12.34 4.92 -1.76
C LEU A 122 13.10 4.06 -0.74
N GLU A 123 12.56 3.95 0.47
CA GLU A 123 13.15 3.13 1.54
C GLU A 123 13.10 1.64 1.21
N SER A 124 12.02 1.15 0.60
CA SER A 124 11.92 -0.24 0.13
C SER A 124 12.92 -0.55 -0.97
N LYS A 125 13.18 0.39 -1.90
CA LYS A 125 14.18 0.23 -2.95
C LYS A 125 15.60 0.18 -2.40
N HIS A 126 15.92 1.05 -1.44
CA HIS A 126 17.24 1.07 -0.83
C HIS A 126 17.56 -0.26 -0.14
N GLN A 127 16.59 -0.88 0.54
CA GLN A 127 16.81 -2.18 1.16
C GLN A 127 16.94 -3.32 0.14
N ALA A 128 16.17 -3.30 -0.94
CA ALA A 128 16.31 -4.28 -2.03
C ALA A 128 17.69 -4.22 -2.71
N GLY A 129 18.31 -3.04 -2.78
CA GLY A 129 19.65 -2.85 -3.36
C GLY A 129 20.82 -3.12 -2.41
N VAL A 130 20.59 -3.25 -1.10
CA VAL A 130 21.65 -3.41 -0.08
C VAL A 130 21.86 -4.88 0.34
N MET A 131 20.96 -5.80 -0.03
CA MET A 131 21.18 -7.24 0.11
C MET A 131 21.88 -7.81 -1.14
N ASN A 132 23.00 -8.50 -0.93
CA ASN A 132 24.04 -8.87 -1.90
C ASN A 132 23.62 -9.67 -3.17
N PRO A 133 24.46 -9.62 -4.25
CA PRO A 133 24.18 -10.06 -5.63
C PRO A 133 24.26 -11.57 -5.89
N THR A 134 23.70 -12.39 -5.01
CA THR A 134 23.68 -13.85 -5.19
C THR A 134 22.37 -14.44 -4.72
N GLU A 135 21.28 -14.05 -5.37
CA GLU A 135 20.07 -14.86 -5.53
C GLU A 135 19.20 -14.14 -6.57
N LYS A 136 19.25 -14.64 -7.81
CA LYS A 136 18.37 -14.18 -8.89
C LYS A 136 16.93 -14.53 -8.52
N CYS A 137 16.26 -13.61 -7.84
CA CYS A 137 14.81 -13.60 -7.73
C CYS A 137 14.30 -12.31 -8.38
N SER A 138 13.65 -12.48 -9.53
CA SER A 138 12.68 -11.54 -10.10
C SER A 138 13.17 -10.10 -10.39
N ASP A 139 14.03 -9.96 -11.40
CA ASP A 139 14.51 -8.69 -11.98
C ASP A 139 13.44 -7.87 -12.76
N ASN A 140 12.14 -8.11 -12.60
CA ASN A 140 11.13 -7.58 -13.54
C ASN A 140 10.47 -6.26 -13.12
N ILE A 141 10.57 -5.86 -11.85
CA ILE A 141 10.01 -4.57 -11.39
C ILE A 141 11.05 -3.45 -11.52
N ALA A 142 12.31 -3.73 -11.20
CA ALA A 142 13.40 -2.81 -11.51
C ALA A 142 13.51 -2.58 -13.02
N SER A 143 13.30 -3.62 -13.84
CA SER A 143 13.33 -3.49 -15.28
C SER A 143 12.17 -2.66 -15.83
N ASN A 144 10.94 -2.71 -15.30
CA ASN A 144 9.83 -1.89 -15.87
C ASN A 144 9.82 -0.42 -15.43
N ILE A 145 10.41 -0.10 -14.27
CA ILE A 145 10.77 1.28 -13.93
C ILE A 145 11.99 1.72 -14.76
N ASN A 146 12.95 0.82 -15.04
CA ASN A 146 14.11 1.08 -15.90
C ASN A 146 13.80 1.03 -17.42
N VAL A 147 12.72 0.42 -17.91
CA VAL A 147 12.33 0.39 -19.34
C VAL A 147 11.90 1.79 -19.77
N PHE A 148 11.37 2.59 -18.84
CA PHE A 148 11.12 4.02 -19.04
C PHE A 148 12.35 4.91 -18.79
N ASP A 149 13.37 4.41 -18.10
CA ASP A 149 14.61 5.15 -17.83
C ASP A 149 15.72 4.88 -18.86
N SER A 150 15.68 3.73 -19.55
CA SER A 150 16.74 3.24 -20.44
C SER A 150 16.49 3.50 -21.94
N PHE A 151 15.68 4.49 -22.29
CA PHE A 151 15.56 4.97 -23.68
C PHE A 151 16.42 6.22 -23.92
N ASP A 152 17.66 6.19 -23.44
CA ASP A 152 18.69 7.12 -23.89
C ASP A 152 20.06 6.43 -23.90
N SER A 153 20.42 5.87 -25.04
CA SER A 153 21.81 5.67 -25.44
C SER A 153 21.87 5.42 -26.94
N THR A 154 21.37 6.35 -27.76
CA THR A 154 22.06 6.81 -28.98
C THR A 154 21.27 7.92 -29.69
N SER A 155 21.98 9.03 -29.90
CA SER A 155 21.74 10.12 -30.85
C SER A 155 20.73 11.25 -30.50
N ARG A 156 21.34 12.34 -30.00
CA ARG A 156 21.11 13.77 -30.33
C ARG A 156 19.96 14.52 -29.59
N PRO A 157 20.24 15.74 -29.04
CA PRO A 157 19.32 16.42 -28.15
C PRO A 157 18.52 17.51 -28.88
N GLU A 158 17.30 17.19 -29.28
CA GLU A 158 16.29 18.21 -29.58
C GLU A 158 14.99 17.76 -28.92
N ASN A 159 14.49 18.55 -27.95
CA ASN A 159 13.22 18.41 -27.20
C ASN A 159 13.30 17.75 -25.81
N ALA A 160 14.06 18.34 -24.89
CA ALA A 160 14.10 17.94 -23.47
C ALA A 160 12.86 18.35 -22.64
N PHE A 161 11.97 19.21 -23.17
CA PHE A 161 10.87 19.79 -22.39
C PHE A 161 9.61 18.91 -22.35
N THR A 162 9.31 18.16 -23.42
CA THR A 162 8.12 17.30 -23.52
C THR A 162 8.29 15.93 -22.84
N ARG A 163 9.53 15.41 -22.77
CA ARG A 163 9.82 14.08 -22.19
C ARG A 163 9.77 14.03 -20.66
N SER A 164 9.93 15.18 -20.01
CA SER A 164 9.87 15.35 -18.55
C SER A 164 8.43 15.24 -18.02
N GLU A 165 7.46 15.81 -18.73
CA GLU A 165 6.05 15.80 -18.33
C GLU A 165 5.44 14.40 -18.39
N ASP A 166 5.76 13.62 -19.44
CA ASP A 166 5.29 12.22 -19.57
C ASP A 166 5.85 11.32 -18.47
N ARG A 167 7.13 11.49 -18.10
CA ARG A 167 7.77 10.72 -17.02
C ARG A 167 7.18 11.08 -15.65
N ALA A 168 6.94 12.36 -15.39
CA ALA A 168 6.31 12.82 -14.16
C ALA A 168 4.86 12.30 -14.04
N GLY A 169 4.11 12.28 -15.13
CA GLY A 169 2.74 11.75 -15.19
C GLY A 169 2.66 10.25 -14.91
N LEU A 170 3.60 9.45 -15.44
CA LEU A 170 3.66 8.01 -15.19
C LEU A 170 4.02 7.67 -13.73
N MET A 171 4.95 8.43 -13.14
CA MET A 171 5.29 8.27 -11.72
C MET A 171 4.11 8.66 -10.83
N GLU A 172 3.40 9.73 -11.17
CA GLU A 172 2.17 10.13 -10.47
C GLU A 172 1.07 9.07 -10.56
N GLU A 173 0.87 8.46 -11.73
CA GLU A 173 -0.08 7.35 -11.91
C GLU A 173 0.31 6.12 -11.08
N SER A 174 1.62 5.80 -11.00
CA SER A 174 2.13 4.69 -10.19
C SER A 174 1.87 4.89 -8.69
N TYR A 175 2.15 6.08 -8.15
CA TYR A 175 1.87 6.38 -6.75
C TYR A 175 0.37 6.37 -6.44
N ALA A 176 -0.45 6.93 -7.33
CA ALA A 176 -1.90 6.90 -7.19
C ALA A 176 -2.44 5.47 -7.19
N ASN A 177 -1.89 4.57 -8.02
CA ASN A 177 -2.26 3.17 -8.03
C ASN A 177 -1.90 2.46 -6.72
N ILE A 178 -0.69 2.67 -6.20
CA ILE A 178 -0.25 2.07 -4.92
C ILE A 178 -1.09 2.57 -3.76
N MET A 179 -1.33 3.89 -3.69
CA MET A 179 -2.24 4.47 -2.70
C MET A 179 -3.65 3.88 -2.82
N GLY A 180 -4.16 3.71 -4.04
CA GLY A 180 -5.46 3.10 -4.30
C GLY A 180 -5.53 1.64 -3.86
N VAL A 181 -4.50 0.84 -4.12
CA VAL A 181 -4.40 -0.56 -3.65
C VAL A 181 -4.34 -0.61 -2.14
N MET A 182 -3.50 0.20 -1.50
CA MET A 182 -3.44 0.26 -0.03
C MET A 182 -4.81 0.64 0.56
N PHE A 183 -5.43 1.69 0.03
CA PHE A 183 -6.69 2.19 0.55
C PHE A 183 -7.85 1.18 0.40
N HIS A 184 -8.12 0.73 -0.83
CA HIS A 184 -9.23 -0.17 -1.09
C HIS A 184 -8.94 -1.60 -0.63
N GLY A 185 -7.69 -2.05 -0.77
CA GLY A 185 -7.24 -3.35 -0.31
C GLY A 185 -7.39 -3.48 1.21
N CYS A 186 -6.92 -2.50 1.99
CA CYS A 186 -7.03 -2.58 3.46
C CYS A 186 -8.49 -2.66 3.88
N LEU A 187 -9.36 -1.82 3.32
CA LEU A 187 -10.78 -1.85 3.64
C LEU A 187 -11.46 -3.18 3.30
N ALA A 188 -11.20 -3.73 2.11
CA ALA A 188 -11.78 -5.00 1.68
C ALA A 188 -11.26 -6.18 2.51
N THR A 189 -9.94 -6.25 2.70
CA THR A 189 -9.29 -7.31 3.47
C THR A 189 -9.66 -7.25 4.95
N ALA A 190 -9.76 -6.06 5.55
CA ALA A 190 -10.24 -5.89 6.93
C ALA A 190 -11.68 -6.38 7.10
N GLY A 191 -12.55 -6.11 6.12
CA GLY A 191 -13.92 -6.61 6.10
C GLY A 191 -13.98 -8.14 6.05
N LEU A 192 -13.15 -8.75 5.19
CA LEU A 192 -13.02 -10.21 5.10
C LEU A 192 -12.51 -10.84 6.39
N ILE A 193 -11.38 -10.35 6.92
CA ILE A 193 -10.78 -10.84 8.17
C ILE A 193 -11.79 -10.72 9.30
N GLY A 194 -12.41 -9.55 9.49
CA GLY A 194 -13.39 -9.34 10.55
C GLY A 194 -14.61 -10.26 10.43
N SER A 195 -15.07 -10.52 9.19
CA SER A 195 -16.18 -11.45 8.95
C SER A 195 -15.80 -12.90 9.24
N VAL A 196 -14.57 -13.31 8.92
CA VAL A 196 -14.06 -14.65 9.23
C VAL A 196 -13.95 -14.82 10.75
N LEU A 197 -13.33 -13.86 11.46
CA LEU A 197 -13.19 -13.90 12.91
C LEU A 197 -14.56 -13.97 13.59
N ALA A 198 -15.52 -13.13 13.18
CA ALA A 198 -16.88 -13.17 13.71
C ALA A 198 -17.55 -14.54 13.48
N ARG A 199 -17.37 -15.15 12.30
CA ARG A 199 -17.93 -16.48 12.01
C ARG A 199 -17.27 -17.58 12.83
N LEU A 200 -15.96 -17.54 13.05
CA LEU A 200 -15.26 -18.54 13.86
C LEU A 200 -15.76 -18.51 15.30
N VAL A 201 -15.97 -17.32 15.88
CA VAL A 201 -16.55 -17.18 17.22
C VAL A 201 -17.98 -17.72 17.31
N MET A 202 -18.79 -17.53 16.25
CA MET A 202 -20.17 -18.01 16.21
C MET A 202 -20.31 -19.50 15.90
N HIS A 203 -19.26 -20.14 15.39
CA HIS A 203 -19.24 -21.55 14.97
C HIS A 203 -18.00 -22.27 15.52
N PRO A 204 -17.96 -22.61 16.83
CA PRO A 204 -16.81 -23.28 17.45
C PRO A 204 -16.41 -24.59 16.76
N GLU A 205 -17.39 -25.31 16.20
CA GLU A 205 -17.17 -26.54 15.42
C GLU A 205 -16.37 -26.34 14.13
N VAL A 206 -16.31 -25.11 13.62
CA VAL A 206 -15.46 -24.71 12.49
C VAL A 206 -14.09 -24.28 12.99
N GLN A 207 -14.00 -23.63 14.15
CA GLN A 207 -12.73 -23.22 14.76
C GLN A 207 -11.88 -24.41 15.22
N GLU A 208 -12.51 -25.50 15.63
CA GLU A 208 -11.83 -26.73 16.09
C GLU A 208 -11.26 -27.60 14.93
N LYS A 209 -11.71 -27.38 13.69
CA LYS A 209 -11.26 -28.14 12.50
C LYS A 209 -9.94 -27.62 11.93
#